data_AF-A0A7X9GJH9-F1
#
_entry.id   AF-A0A7X9GJH9-F1
#
_cell.length_a   1.000
_cell.length_b   1.000
_cell.length_c   1.000
_cell.angle_alpha   90.00
_cell.angle_beta   90.00
_cell.angle_gamma   90.00
#
_symmetry.space_group_name_H-M   'P 1'
#
loop_
_entity.id
_entity.type
_entity.pdbx_description
1 polymer ?
#
loop_
_entity_poly.entity_id
_entity_poly.type
_entity_poly.pdbx_seq_one_letter_code
_entity_poly.pdbx_strand_id
1 'polypeptide(L)'
;MSRTLYFQQIADSRFETIEKCLPILQERINRIKELLNIEGVNITVEGPYMIDWRNTLENNIQYRANFYITKRTRKVKWDDIYELINSVKAVPYKFQ
;
A
#
# COMPACT_ATOMS: atom_id res chain seq x y z
N MET A 1 -0.01 19.60 14.16
CA MET A 1 0.52 19.03 12.89
C MET A 1 -0.13 17.67 12.68
N SER A 2 -0.87 17.47 11.57
CA SER A 2 -1.37 16.15 11.22
C SER A 2 -0.20 15.30 10.74
N ARG A 3 0.16 14.25 11.48
CA ARG A 3 1.17 13.28 11.04
C ARG A 3 0.61 12.52 9.83
N THR A 4 1.40 12.37 8.79
CA THR A 4 1.03 11.57 7.63
C THR A 4 1.68 10.21 7.78
N LEU A 5 0.85 9.16 7.79
CA LEU A 5 1.33 7.78 7.77
C LEU A 5 1.61 7.38 6.32
N TYR A 6 2.83 6.99 6.05
CA TYR A 6 3.30 6.52 4.76
C TYR A 6 3.59 5.02 4.80
N PHE A 7 3.17 4.30 3.77
CA PHE A 7 3.59 2.93 3.50
C PHE A 7 3.49 2.61 2.01
N GLN A 8 4.07 1.49 1.61
CA GLN A 8 4.10 1.04 0.23
C GLN A 8 3.62 -0.41 0.12
N GLN A 9 2.70 -0.67 -0.80
CA GLN A 9 2.34 -2.02 -1.21
C GLN A 9 3.13 -2.42 -2.44
N ILE A 10 3.63 -3.67 -2.45
CA ILE A 10 4.48 -4.20 -3.50
C ILE A 10 3.94 -5.57 -3.95
N ALA A 11 3.86 -5.76 -5.26
CA ALA A 11 3.67 -7.04 -5.91
C ALA A 11 4.89 -7.32 -6.81
N ASP A 12 5.53 -8.46 -6.63
CA ASP A 12 6.82 -8.79 -7.23
C ASP A 12 6.73 -10.13 -7.94
N SER A 13 7.20 -10.15 -9.19
CA SER A 13 7.23 -11.34 -10.04
C SER A 13 8.15 -12.47 -9.54
N ARG A 14 8.96 -12.22 -8.50
CA ARG A 14 9.69 -13.29 -7.80
C ARG A 14 8.78 -14.23 -7.01
N PHE A 15 7.59 -13.76 -6.62
CA PHE A 15 6.64 -14.53 -5.81
C PHE A 15 5.33 -14.83 -6.54
N GLU A 16 5.07 -14.15 -7.64
CA GLU A 16 3.85 -14.23 -8.44
C GLU A 16 4.20 -14.25 -9.93
N THR A 17 3.28 -14.66 -10.80
CA THR A 17 3.50 -14.47 -12.24
C THR A 17 3.39 -12.98 -12.61
N ILE A 18 4.21 -12.53 -13.57
CA ILE A 18 4.26 -11.13 -14.03
C ILE A 18 2.86 -10.58 -14.33
N GLU A 19 2.04 -11.35 -15.05
CA GLU A 19 0.68 -11.00 -15.45
C GLU A 19 -0.26 -10.79 -14.25
N LYS A 20 -0.01 -11.47 -13.12
CA LYS A 20 -0.83 -11.38 -11.91
C LYS A 20 -0.37 -10.26 -10.97
N CYS A 21 0.87 -9.78 -11.07
CA CYS A 21 1.40 -8.79 -10.14
C CYS A 21 0.58 -7.49 -10.12
N LEU A 22 0.20 -6.96 -11.28
CA LEU A 22 -0.60 -5.74 -11.38
C LEU A 22 -2.04 -5.95 -10.84
N PRO A 23 -2.80 -6.97 -11.28
CA PRO A 23 -4.11 -7.29 -10.71
C PRO A 23 -4.09 -7.46 -9.19
N ILE A 24 -3.13 -8.20 -8.63
CA ILE A 24 -3.00 -8.41 -7.17
C ILE A 24 -2.78 -7.08 -6.46
N LEU A 25 -1.91 -6.21 -6.98
CA LEU A 25 -1.68 -4.90 -6.38
C LEU A 25 -2.94 -4.04 -6.40
N GLN A 26 -3.70 -4.11 -7.50
CA GLN A 26 -4.93 -3.35 -7.67
C GLN A 26 -6.04 -3.83 -6.73
N GLU A 27 -6.17 -5.15 -6.55
CA GLU A 27 -7.06 -5.75 -5.56
C GLU A 27 -6.71 -5.28 -4.14
N ARG A 28 -5.43 -5.30 -3.77
CA ARG A 28 -4.96 -4.78 -2.47
C ARG A 28 -5.26 -3.29 -2.29
N ILE A 29 -5.05 -2.47 -3.33
CA ILE A 29 -5.40 -1.04 -3.28
C ILE A 29 -6.90 -0.85 -3.01
N ASN A 30 -7.75 -1.56 -3.74
CA ASN A 30 -9.20 -1.45 -3.58
C ASN A 30 -9.62 -1.90 -2.18
N ARG A 31 -9.08 -3.02 -1.70
CA ARG A 31 -9.39 -3.53 -0.37
C ARG A 31 -8.99 -2.57 0.75
N ILE A 32 -7.80 -1.96 0.64
CA ILE A 32 -7.34 -0.97 1.63
C ILE A 32 -8.23 0.28 1.60
N LYS A 33 -8.64 0.75 0.41
CA LYS A 33 -9.57 1.89 0.27
C LYS A 33 -10.92 1.60 0.92
N GLU A 34 -11.46 0.39 0.73
CA GLU A 34 -12.71 -0.03 1.37
C GLU A 34 -12.60 -0.07 2.90
N LEU A 35 -11.55 -0.74 3.41
CA LEU A 35 -11.35 -0.91 4.86
C LEU A 35 -11.14 0.41 5.59
N LEU A 36 -10.45 1.35 4.96
CA LEU A 36 -10.13 2.65 5.54
C LEU A 36 -11.09 3.77 5.11
N ASN A 37 -12.25 3.41 4.53
CA ASN A 37 -13.35 4.34 4.30
C ASN A 37 -14.07 4.70 5.62
N ILE A 38 -13.32 5.34 6.52
CA ILE A 38 -13.74 5.67 7.88
C ILE A 38 -13.80 7.18 8.03
N GLU A 39 -14.82 7.66 8.73
CA GLU A 39 -15.00 9.09 8.98
C GLU A 39 -13.77 9.72 9.65
N GLY A 40 -13.21 10.75 9.01
CA GLY A 40 -12.05 11.47 9.51
C GLY A 40 -10.71 10.82 9.19
N VAL A 41 -10.66 9.79 8.33
CA VAL A 41 -9.44 9.24 7.73
C VAL A 41 -9.45 9.57 6.24
N ASN A 42 -8.36 10.18 5.75
CA ASN A 42 -8.16 10.46 4.34
C ASN A 42 -7.00 9.62 3.81
N ILE A 43 -7.18 9.04 2.62
CA ILE A 43 -6.19 8.21 1.96
C ILE A 43 -5.86 8.83 0.62
N THR A 44 -4.57 9.05 0.37
CA THR A 44 -4.04 9.37 -0.95
C THR A 44 -3.25 8.16 -1.43
N VAL A 45 -3.50 7.71 -2.65
CA VAL A 45 -2.79 6.60 -3.28
C VAL A 45 -2.09 7.11 -4.52
N GLU A 46 -0.79 6.88 -4.63
CA GLU A 46 -0.01 7.12 -5.84
C GLU A 46 0.40 5.77 -6.45
N GLY A 47 0.18 5.62 -7.76
CA GLY A 47 0.44 4.38 -8.49
C GLY A 47 -0.84 3.68 -8.97
N PRO A 48 -0.75 2.43 -9.45
CA PRO A 48 0.45 1.59 -9.45
C PRO A 48 1.50 2.04 -10.48
N TYR A 49 2.78 1.92 -10.14
CA TYR A 49 3.90 2.12 -11.06
C TYR A 49 4.80 0.88 -11.09
N MET A 50 5.48 0.67 -12.21
CA MET A 50 6.31 -0.50 -12.46
C MET A 50 7.79 -0.14 -12.31
N ILE A 51 8.54 -1.04 -11.67
CA ILE A 51 10.00 -1.05 -11.68
C ILE A 51 10.43 -2.33 -12.39
N ASP A 52 11.18 -2.15 -13.49
CA ASP A 52 11.66 -3.25 -14.31
C ASP A 52 13.14 -3.50 -14.06
N TRP A 53 13.47 -4.67 -13.54
CA TRP A 53 14.83 -5.15 -13.28
C TRP A 53 15.25 -6.24 -14.27
N ARG A 54 14.55 -6.40 -15.40
CA ARG A 54 14.92 -7.40 -16.44
C ARG A 54 16.31 -7.21 -17.04
N ASN A 55 16.89 -6.02 -16.90
CA ASN A 55 18.26 -5.72 -17.34
C ASN A 55 19.33 -5.87 -16.23
N THR A 56 18.95 -6.31 -15.04
CA THR A 56 19.89 -6.60 -13.95
C THR A 56 19.91 -8.10 -13.62
N LEU A 57 20.82 -8.49 -12.73
CA LEU A 57 21.01 -9.88 -12.28
C LEU A 57 19.74 -10.54 -11.73
N GLU A 58 18.75 -9.77 -11.28
CA GLU A 58 17.54 -10.29 -10.61
C GLU A 58 16.39 -10.65 -11.59
N ASN A 59 16.46 -10.22 -12.85
CA ASN A 59 15.50 -10.49 -13.93
C ASN A 59 14.02 -10.52 -13.49
N ASN A 60 13.56 -9.50 -12.75
CA ASN A 60 12.22 -9.44 -12.20
C ASN A 60 11.55 -8.07 -12.40
N ILE A 61 10.23 -8.06 -12.32
CA ILE A 61 9.39 -6.86 -12.32
C ILE A 61 8.74 -6.70 -10.95
N GLN A 62 8.63 -5.45 -10.50
CA GLN A 62 7.90 -5.07 -9.30
C GLN A 62 6.90 -3.99 -9.60
N TYR A 63 5.64 -4.19 -9.21
CA TYR A 63 4.64 -3.14 -9.16
C TYR A 63 4.54 -2.60 -7.75
N ARG A 64 4.46 -1.27 -7.63
CA ARG A 64 4.40 -0.57 -6.35
C ARG A 64 3.29 0.47 -6.32
N ALA A 65 2.71 0.66 -5.15
CA ALA A 65 1.75 1.73 -4.88
C ALA A 65 2.07 2.36 -3.52
N ASN A 66 2.15 3.69 -3.51
CA ASN A 66 2.41 4.48 -2.31
C ASN A 66 1.08 4.89 -1.69
N PHE A 67 1.00 4.82 -0.37
CA PHE A 67 -0.16 5.23 0.39
C PHE A 67 0.26 6.30 1.39
N TYR A 68 -0.56 7.34 1.47
CA TYR A 68 -0.45 8.41 2.43
C TYR A 68 -1.78 8.52 3.17
N ILE A 69 -1.76 8.25 4.47
CA ILE A 69 -2.94 8.33 5.31
C ILE A 69 -2.79 9.51 6.26
N THR A 70 -3.81 10.36 6.28
CA THR A 70 -3.95 11.38 7.32
C THR A 70 -5.23 11.12 8.08
N LYS A 71 -5.20 11.34 9.40
CA LYS A 71 -6.40 11.27 10.23
C LYS A 71 -6.65 12.61 10.91
N ARG A 72 -7.89 13.07 10.86
CA ARG A 72 -8.39 14.29 11.51
C ARG A 72 -9.22 13.98 12.77
N THR A 73 -9.43 12.69 13.07
CA THR A 73 -10.16 12.22 14.24
C THR A 73 -9.26 11.63 15.32
N ARG A 74 -9.72 11.71 16.58
CA ARG A 74 -9.13 11.02 17.74
C ARG A 74 -9.77 9.67 18.03
N LYS A 75 -10.94 9.37 17.44
CA LYS A 75 -11.67 8.12 17.64
C LYS A 75 -10.88 6.92 17.11
N VAL A 76 -10.31 7.07 15.92
CA VAL A 76 -9.48 6.05 15.26
C VAL A 76 -8.04 6.20 15.71
N LYS A 77 -7.46 5.13 16.25
CA LYS A 77 -6.04 5.06 16.60
C LYS A 77 -5.22 4.63 15.39
N TRP A 78 -3.91 4.86 15.45
CA TRP A 78 -3.01 4.38 14.40
C TRP A 78 -2.93 2.85 14.41
N ASP A 79 -3.05 2.22 15.57
CA ASP A 79 -3.05 0.76 15.70
C ASP A 79 -4.21 0.13 14.93
N ASP A 80 -5.42 0.70 15.02
CA ASP A 80 -6.58 0.26 14.24
C ASP A 80 -6.30 0.32 12.72
N ILE A 81 -5.62 1.39 12.28
CA ILE A 81 -5.23 1.57 10.87
C ILE A 81 -4.19 0.52 10.47
N TYR A 82 -3.21 0.22 11.33
CA TYR A 82 -2.18 -0.80 11.07
C TYR A 82 -2.79 -2.19 10.96
N GLU A 83 -3.70 -2.55 11.86
CA GLU A 83 -4.38 -3.85 11.83
C GLU A 83 -5.15 -4.04 10.53
N LEU A 84 -5.90 -3.02 10.08
CA LEU A 84 -6.65 -3.06 8.83
C LEU A 84 -5.73 -3.23 7.62
N ILE A 85 -4.64 -2.47 7.53
CA ILE A 85 -3.69 -2.59 6.40
C ILE A 85 -2.96 -3.94 6.43
N ASN A 86 -2.51 -4.37 7.62
CA ASN A 86 -1.78 -5.63 7.78
C ASN A 86 -2.67 -6.85 7.49
N SER A 87 -4.00 -6.74 7.64
CA SER A 87 -4.95 -7.79 7.25
C SER A 87 -4.95 -8.08 5.74
N VAL A 88 -4.57 -7.09 4.92
CA VAL A 88 -4.42 -7.25 3.47
C VAL A 88 -3.02 -7.76 3.14
N LYS A 89 -2.00 -7.07 3.63
CA LYS A 89 -0.59 -7.47 3.55
C LYS A 89 0.23 -6.61 4.50
N ALA A 90 1.01 -7.27 5.36
CA ALA A 90 1.92 -6.59 6.28
C ALA A 90 2.99 -5.78 5.53
N VAL A 91 3.20 -4.53 5.97
CA VAL A 91 4.13 -3.57 5.36
C VAL A 91 4.83 -2.73 6.44
N PRO A 92 6.04 -2.23 6.16
CA PRO A 92 6.69 -1.26 7.04
C PRO A 92 5.98 0.10 6.95
N TYR A 93 5.90 0.78 8.09
CA TYR A 93 5.26 2.08 8.23
C TYR A 93 6.28 3.18 8.54
N LYS A 94 6.03 4.37 8.03
CA LYS A 94 6.82 5.57 8.36
C LYS A 94 5.90 6.75 8.58
N PHE A 95 6.20 7.57 9.59
CA PHE A 95 5.57 8.88 9.72
C PHE A 95 6.41 9.95 9.02
N GLN A 96 5.72 10.81 8.26
CA GLN A 96 6.25 12.05 7.70
C GLN A 96 5.63 13.25 8.42
#